data_AF-A0A327Y2K5-F1
#
_entry.id   AF-A0A327Y2K5-F1
#
_cell.length_a   1.000
_cell.length_b   1.000
_cell.length_c   1.000
_cell.angle_alpha   90.00
_cell.angle_beta   90.00
_cell.angle_gamma   90.00
#
_symmetry.space_group_name_H-M   'P 1'
#
loop_
_entity.id
_entity.type
_entity.pdbx_description
1 polymer ?
#
loop_
_entity_poly.entity_id
_entity_poly.type
_entity_poly.pdbx_seq_one_letter_code
_entity_poly.pdbx_strand_id
1 'polypeptide(L)' 'MKHLQQKIIAFRDARNWRQFHNPKDLAISLTLEAGELLENFQWKTSEEAVQANFENIKDELADVVIYALLLSHE' A
#
# COMPACT_ATOMS: atom_id res chain seq x y z
N MET A 1 11.70 -5.17 9.14
CA MET A 1 11.42 -3.83 8.57
C MET A 1 12.50 -3.35 7.60
N LYS A 2 13.76 -3.09 8.01
CA LYS A 2 14.82 -2.59 7.10
C LYS A 2 15.02 -3.42 5.83
N HIS A 3 15.05 -4.75 5.95
CA HIS A 3 15.16 -5.67 4.79
C HIS A 3 14.01 -5.52 3.78
N LEU A 4 12.79 -5.36 4.27
CA LEU A 4 11.60 -5.20 3.43
C LEU A 4 11.63 -3.83 2.72
N GLN A 5 11.93 -2.76 3.45
CA GLN A 5 12.07 -1.42 2.89
C GLN A 5 13.14 -1.38 1.78
N GLN A 6 14.27 -2.07 1.98
CA GLN A 6 15.32 -2.20 0.96
C GLN A 6 14.83 -2.92 -0.30
N LYS A 7 14.04 -4.00 -0.18
CA LYS A 7 13.45 -4.68 -1.34
C LYS A 7 12.51 -3.77 -2.11
N ILE A 8 11.68 -2.99 -1.42
CA ILE A 8 10.75 -2.03 -2.03
C ILE A 8 11.52 -0.92 -2.77
N ILE A 9 12.55 -0.35 -2.15
CA ILE A 9 13.42 0.66 -2.76
C ILE A 9 14.11 0.10 -4.00
N ALA A 10 14.67 -1.10 -3.92
CA ALA A 10 15.30 -1.75 -5.07
C ALA A 10 14.32 -1.97 -6.23
N PHE A 11 13.08 -2.35 -5.93
CA PHE A 11 12.02 -2.51 -6.93
C PHE A 11 11.66 -1.18 -7.62
N ARG A 12 11.54 -0.09 -6.85
CA ARG A 12 11.28 1.27 -7.35
C ARG A 12 12.42 1.75 -8.25
N ASP A 13 13.65 1.59 -7.80
CA ASP A 13 14.83 2.11 -8.49
C ASP A 13 15.11 1.34 -9.78
N ALA A 14 14.89 0.02 -9.81
CA ALA A 14 14.98 -0.80 -11.02
C ALA A 14 14.01 -0.36 -12.14
N ARG A 15 12.95 0.38 -11.80
CA ARG A 15 11.95 0.93 -12.73
C ARG A 15 12.14 2.42 -12.99
N ASN A 16 13.17 3.03 -12.42
CA ASN A 16 13.39 4.47 -12.47
C ASN A 16 12.17 5.28 -11.96
N TRP A 17 11.44 4.75 -10.98
CA TRP A 17 10.23 5.39 -10.43
C TRP A 17 10.50 6.44 -9.35
N ARG A 18 11.75 6.53 -8.86
CA ARG A 18 12.13 7.49 -7.83
C ARG A 18 11.73 8.93 -8.17
N GLN A 19 11.76 9.32 -9.45
CA GLN A 19 11.36 10.64 -9.91
C GLN A 19 9.89 11.03 -9.62
N PHE A 20 9.02 10.04 -9.37
CA PHE A 20 7.60 10.25 -9.06
C PHE A 20 7.30 10.20 -7.55
N HIS A 21 8.27 9.78 -6.73
CA HIS A 21 8.05 9.44 -5.32
C HIS A 21 8.53 10.57 -4.39
N ASN A 22 7.92 11.75 -4.49
CA ASN A 22 8.11 12.80 -3.47
C ASN A 22 7.15 12.59 -2.28
N PRO A 23 7.43 13.19 -1.10
CA PRO A 23 6.61 12.95 0.10
C PRO A 23 5.12 13.23 -0.06
N LYS A 24 4.75 14.26 -0.83
CA LYS A 24 3.34 14.62 -1.08
C LYS A 24 2.64 13.53 -1.90
N ASP A 25 3.24 13.09 -3.00
CA ASP A 25 2.63 12.11 -3.91
C ASP A 25 2.59 10.70 -3.27
N LEU A 26 3.59 10.35 -2.45
CA LEU A 26 3.57 9.11 -1.66
C LEU A 26 2.47 9.12 -0.59
N ALA A 27 2.25 10.25 0.09
CA ALA A 27 1.17 10.38 1.07
C ALA A 27 -0.22 10.29 0.42
N ILE A 28 -0.37 10.84 -0.80
CA ILE A 28 -1.59 10.68 -1.61
C ILE A 28 -1.78 9.20 -1.94
N SER A 29 -0.76 8.54 -2.49
CA SER A 29 -0.84 7.13 -2.88
C SER A 29 -1.22 6.23 -1.69
N LEU A 30 -0.56 6.41 -0.55
CA LEU A 30 -0.92 5.72 0.70
C LEU A 30 -2.41 5.88 1.06
N THR A 31 -2.95 7.08 0.91
CA THR A 31 -4.35 7.37 1.22
C THR A 31 -5.30 6.72 0.22
N LEU A 32 -4.92 6.64 -1.06
CA LEU A 32 -5.69 5.94 -2.09
C LEU A 32 -5.81 4.45 -1.76
N GLU A 33 -4.69 3.78 -1.48
CA GLU A 33 -4.71 2.35 -1.13
C GLU A 33 -5.45 2.07 0.19
N ALA A 34 -5.40 3.00 1.14
CA ALA A 34 -6.20 2.90 2.35
C ALA A 34 -7.71 3.02 2.04
N GLY A 35 -8.07 3.77 1.01
CA GLY A 35 -9.42 3.81 0.44
C GLY A 35 -9.82 2.47 -0.18
N GLU A 36 -8.97 1.90 -1.03
CA GLU A 36 -9.20 0.58 -1.66
C GLU A 36 -9.35 -0.52 -0.60
N LEU A 37 -8.53 -0.49 0.45
CA LEU A 37 -8.70 -1.35 1.62
C LEU A 37 -10.08 -1.20 2.26
N LEU A 38 -10.57 0.04 2.46
CA LEU A 38 -11.89 0.30 3.03
C LEU A 38 -13.04 -0.17 2.12
N GLU A 39 -12.88 -0.13 0.80
CA GLU A 39 -13.91 -0.59 -0.14
C GLU A 39 -14.27 -2.06 0.04
N ASN A 40 -13.31 -2.89 0.47
CA ASN A 40 -13.56 -4.31 0.78
C ASN A 40 -14.61 -4.50 1.88
N PHE A 41 -14.69 -3.55 2.83
CA PHE A 41 -15.60 -3.57 3.97
C PHE A 41 -16.87 -2.74 3.75
N GLN A 42 -16.94 -1.96 2.68
CA GLN A 42 -18.05 -1.08 2.42
C GLN A 42 -19.35 -1.90 2.26
N TRP A 43 -20.38 -1.54 3.03
CA TRP A 43 -21.71 -2.17 3.02
C TRP A 43 -21.76 -3.64 3.46
N LYS A 44 -20.70 -4.14 4.12
CA LYS A 44 -20.61 -5.51 4.62
C LYS A 44 -20.29 -5.52 6.11
N THR A 45 -20.63 -6.61 6.78
CA THR A 45 -20.00 -6.94 8.07
C THR A 45 -18.55 -7.37 7.86
N SER A 46 -17.76 -7.38 8.93
CA SER A 46 -16.36 -7.80 8.88
C SER A 46 -16.22 -9.25 8.39
N GLU A 47 -17.08 -10.13 8.89
CA GLU A 47 -17.12 -11.55 8.56
C GLU A 47 -17.44 -11.79 7.08
N GLU A 48 -18.44 -11.08 6.54
CA GLU A 48 -18.80 -11.15 5.12
C GLU A 48 -17.67 -10.64 4.22
N ALA A 49 -17.02 -9.53 4.58
CA ALA A 49 -15.91 -8.98 3.80
C ALA A 49 -14.73 -9.96 3.71
N VAL A 50 -14.32 -10.51 4.86
CA VAL A 50 -13.23 -11.50 4.95
C VAL A 50 -13.59 -12.78 4.21
N GLN A 51 -14.82 -13.29 4.36
CA GLN A 51 -15.24 -14.49 3.64
C GLN A 51 -15.31 -14.28 2.13
N ALA A 52 -15.74 -13.09 1.67
CA ALA A 52 -15.88 -12.79 0.26
C ALA A 52 -14.53 -12.67 -0.46
N ASN A 53 -13.57 -11.94 0.12
CA ASN A 53 -12.29 -11.70 -0.54
C ASN A 53 -11.14 -11.31 0.41
N PHE A 54 -10.70 -12.24 1.26
CA PHE A 54 -9.58 -11.97 2.17
C PHE A 54 -8.23 -11.72 1.46
N GLU A 55 -8.03 -12.29 0.26
CA GLU A 55 -6.77 -12.05 -0.47
C GLU A 55 -6.68 -10.59 -0.92
N ASN A 56 -7.75 -9.99 -1.46
CA ASN A 56 -7.73 -8.58 -1.82
C ASN A 56 -7.48 -7.68 -0.61
N ILE A 57 -8.08 -7.96 0.55
CA ILE A 57 -7.81 -7.23 1.80
C ILE A 57 -6.31 -7.27 2.16
N LYS A 58 -5.63 -8.40 1.95
CA LYS A 58 -4.19 -8.51 2.20
C LYS A 58 -3.38 -7.70 1.20
N ASP A 59 -3.79 -7.71 -0.07
CA ASP A 59 -3.11 -6.98 -1.15
C ASP A 59 -3.21 -5.47 -0.90
N GLU A 60 -4.40 -4.93 -0.65
CA GLU A 60 -4.57 -3.49 -0.36
C GLU A 60 -3.82 -3.07 0.91
N LEU A 61 -3.84 -3.91 1.95
CA LEU A 61 -3.06 -3.66 3.16
C LEU A 61 -1.56 -3.65 2.88
N ALA A 62 -1.08 -4.55 2.01
CA ALA A 62 0.32 -4.57 1.61
C ALA A 62 0.69 -3.29 0.86
N ASP A 63 -0.20 -2.77 0.01
CA ASP A 63 0.04 -1.54 -0.75
C ASP A 63 0.09 -0.31 0.18
N VAL A 64 -0.80 -0.20 1.17
CA VAL A 64 -0.71 0.81 2.23
C VAL A 64 0.65 0.75 2.93
N VAL A 65 1.11 -0.45 3.29
CA VAL A 65 2.41 -0.65 3.97
C VAL A 65 3.58 -0.29 3.05
N ILE A 66 3.51 -0.61 1.75
CA ILE A 66 4.55 -0.29 0.77
C ILE A 66 4.72 1.21 0.65
N TYR A 67 3.64 1.97 0.48
CA TYR A 67 3.73 3.43 0.40
C TYR A 67 4.15 4.07 1.74
N ALA A 68 3.72 3.52 2.88
CA ALA A 68 4.21 3.99 4.18
C ALA A 68 5.73 3.79 4.35
N LEU A 69 6.26 2.65 3.90
CA LEU A 69 7.69 2.36 3.94
C LEU A 69 8.50 3.20 2.94
N LEU A 70 7.94 3.52 1.78
CA LEU A 70 8.54 4.49 0.85
C LEU A 70 8.54 5.90 1.45
N LEU A 71 7.41 6.36 1.98
CA LEU A 71 7.28 7.71 2.54
C LEU A 71 8.21 7.94 3.74
N SER A 72 8.36 6.93 4.60
CA SER A 72 9.27 7.00 5.75
C SER A 72 10.76 6.92 5.37
N HIS A 73 11.09 6.55 4.14
CA HIS A 73 12.47 6.52 3.64
C HIS A 73 12.90 7.88 3.09
N GLU A 74 11.98 8.63 2.46
CA GLU A 74 12.25 9.95 1.90
C GLU A 74 12.54 11.02 2.98
#